data_AF-G2IER8-F1
#
_entry.id   AF-G2IER8-F1
#
_cell.length_a   1.000
_cell.length_b   1.000
_cell.length_c   1.000
_cell.angle_alpha   90.00
_cell.angle_beta   90.00
_cell.angle_gamma   90.00
#
_symmetry.space_group_name_H-M   'P 1'
#
loop_
_entity.id
_entity.type
_entity.pdbx_description
1 polymer ?
#
loop_
_entity_poly.entity_id
_entity_poly.type
_entity_poly.pdbx_seq_one_letter_code
_entity_poly.pdbx_strand_id
1 'polypeptide(L)'
;MVIIDSIINSIDIDYFKFNLNFHKYVLQKLKTDNFTIDEDFESKLNKRIKVLSTINGTCPNILKFFINDDYIQYKDDLTNENLVELINIFSDDTPIKLSANLIVFNEERCIERSLNAISTFADEILVLDTGSTDNTVKIIKEKFPNVKLYKDKWRKDFAYSRNLLIDRSNNDWILSIDADETPTDEFYLIKDVISLFNNFNSNEKHPLVFSPTIDSLGQKINTTKRIFNKKHEMKFDGKIHEEIVSKNESEINYIMLNLTLLHDGYHPEVFKSKNKAERNTEILEKMIKLEPNKIRWYYFLGREKNILGHDIDECIKILKSGLKLKHTQNSIENFYYNILTLLAKIAVSHKKYDLLKEVIDLMEYEIPNSLDSFYFQLILENDSVMSDKFDQINSMVKSIGDITNKVNTIDGTYSHVLHTLGIIYLSFRDYTRAFYYFNQITSPKNIEAIKYILIPLRSQIDDFLKNK
;
A
#
# COMPACT_ATOMS: atom_id res chain seq x y z
N MET A 1 -6.68 4.76 46.60
CA MET A 1 -5.22 4.91 46.84
C MET A 1 -4.49 3.58 46.85
N VAL A 2 -4.50 2.74 47.91
CA VAL A 2 -3.66 1.51 47.97
C VAL A 2 -3.82 0.55 46.77
N ILE A 3 -5.04 0.36 46.25
CA ILE A 3 -5.29 -0.50 45.07
C ILE A 3 -4.77 0.16 43.78
N ILE A 4 -5.00 1.46 43.59
CA ILE A 4 -4.55 2.20 42.39
C ILE A 4 -3.03 2.32 42.36
N ASP A 5 -2.39 2.65 43.48
CA ASP A 5 -0.92 2.71 43.57
C ASP A 5 -0.31 1.32 43.36
N SER A 6 -0.95 0.26 43.84
CA SER A 6 -0.54 -1.13 43.58
C SER A 6 -0.71 -1.49 42.10
N ILE A 7 -1.83 -1.13 41.47
CA ILE A 7 -2.13 -1.36 40.04
C ILE A 7 -1.14 -0.59 39.16
N ILE A 8 -0.92 0.70 39.44
CA ILE A 8 0.03 1.56 38.73
C ILE A 8 1.47 1.03 38.83
N ASN A 9 1.86 0.51 40.01
CA ASN A 9 3.21 -0.01 40.21
C ASN A 9 3.39 -1.47 39.73
N SER A 10 2.30 -2.22 39.49
CA SER A 10 2.35 -3.62 39.05
C SER A 10 1.90 -3.85 37.61
N ILE A 11 1.24 -2.87 36.98
CA ILE A 11 0.66 -2.97 35.65
C ILE A 11 1.21 -1.88 34.74
N ASP A 12 1.45 -2.27 33.49
CA ASP A 12 1.89 -1.38 32.43
C ASP A 12 0.77 -0.36 32.14
N ILE A 13 0.90 0.87 32.66
CA ILE A 13 -0.07 1.97 32.46
C ILE A 13 -0.37 2.19 30.97
N ASP A 14 0.63 2.00 30.10
CA ASP A 14 0.47 2.18 28.66
C ASP A 14 -0.60 1.21 28.12
N TYR A 15 -0.72 0.00 28.67
CA TYR A 15 -1.76 -0.97 28.27
C TYR A 15 -3.17 -0.38 28.41
N PHE A 16 -3.52 0.18 29.58
CA PHE A 16 -4.84 0.77 29.81
C PHE A 16 -5.06 2.05 29.00
N LYS A 17 -4.01 2.86 28.90
CA LYS A 17 -4.02 4.11 28.15
C LYS A 17 -4.37 3.90 26.68
N PHE A 18 -3.85 2.84 26.06
CA PHE A 18 -4.02 2.54 24.64
C PHE A 18 -5.12 1.50 24.33
N ASN A 19 -5.69 0.81 25.33
CA ASN A 19 -6.74 -0.20 25.11
C ASN A 19 -8.12 0.44 24.85
N LEU A 20 -8.57 0.41 23.59
CA LEU A 20 -9.86 0.98 23.17
C LEU A 20 -11.06 0.36 23.89
N ASN A 21 -11.02 -0.95 24.14
CA ASN A 21 -12.13 -1.68 24.77
C ASN A 21 -12.26 -1.30 26.25
N PHE A 22 -11.16 -1.01 26.94
CA PHE A 22 -11.17 -0.47 28.30
C PHE A 22 -11.91 0.87 28.35
N HIS A 23 -11.56 1.83 27.49
CA HIS A 23 -12.23 3.15 27.46
C HIS A 23 -13.73 3.05 27.15
N LYS A 24 -14.12 2.19 26.20
CA LYS A 24 -15.54 1.91 25.90
C LYS A 24 -16.26 1.29 27.09
N TYR A 25 -15.62 0.35 27.78
CA TYR A 25 -16.15 -0.27 28.98
C TYR A 25 -16.39 0.74 30.10
N VAL A 26 -15.42 1.63 30.37
CA VAL A 26 -15.57 2.69 31.38
C VAL A 26 -16.78 3.56 31.07
N LEU A 27 -16.91 4.05 29.84
CA LEU A 27 -18.05 4.88 29.42
C LEU A 27 -19.39 4.14 29.62
N GLN A 28 -19.46 2.87 29.22
CA GLN A 28 -20.66 2.06 29.34
C GLN A 28 -21.01 1.76 30.81
N LYS A 29 -20.03 1.44 31.64
CA LYS A 29 -20.21 1.13 33.07
C LYS A 29 -20.71 2.35 33.83
N LEU A 30 -20.05 3.50 33.68
CA LEU A 30 -20.46 4.73 34.38
C LEU A 30 -21.90 5.12 34.02
N LYS A 31 -22.30 4.95 32.76
CA LYS A 31 -23.70 5.13 32.32
C LYS A 31 -24.66 4.11 32.91
N THR A 32 -24.29 2.83 32.94
CA THR A 32 -25.14 1.74 33.45
C THR A 32 -25.38 1.88 34.95
N ASP A 33 -24.35 2.30 35.70
CA ASP A 33 -24.40 2.49 37.14
C ASP A 33 -25.05 3.83 37.55
N ASN A 34 -25.49 4.64 36.58
CA ASN A 34 -25.95 6.03 36.80
C ASN A 34 -24.95 6.86 37.63
N PHE A 35 -23.65 6.61 37.45
CA PHE A 35 -22.61 7.34 38.16
C PHE A 35 -22.54 8.77 37.62
N THR A 36 -22.55 9.76 38.52
CA THR A 36 -22.50 11.16 38.11
C THR A 36 -21.10 11.49 37.60
N ILE A 37 -21.00 11.77 36.30
CA ILE A 37 -19.80 12.31 35.66
C ILE A 37 -20.10 13.73 35.16
N ASP A 38 -19.12 14.61 35.21
CA ASP A 38 -19.24 15.93 34.60
C ASP A 38 -19.13 15.84 33.06
N GLU A 39 -19.66 16.86 32.38
CA GLU A 39 -19.68 16.92 30.90
C GLU A 39 -18.28 16.96 30.28
N ASP A 40 -17.29 17.54 30.99
CA ASP A 40 -15.91 17.64 30.52
C ASP A 40 -15.25 16.25 30.49
N PHE A 41 -15.44 15.46 31.54
CA PHE A 41 -14.97 14.08 31.62
C PHE A 41 -15.60 13.21 30.54
N GLU A 42 -16.93 13.28 30.36
CA GLU A 42 -17.60 12.51 29.31
C GLU A 42 -17.10 12.91 27.91
N SER A 43 -16.91 14.21 27.66
CA SER A 43 -16.36 14.73 26.40
C SER A 43 -14.93 14.22 26.15
N LYS A 44 -14.06 14.28 27.16
CA LYS A 44 -12.69 13.76 27.12
C LYS A 44 -12.65 12.26 26.82
N LEU A 45 -13.48 11.47 27.50
CA LEU A 45 -13.54 10.02 27.31
C LEU A 45 -14.06 9.66 25.90
N ASN A 46 -15.11 10.32 25.42
CA ASN A 46 -15.59 10.13 24.04
C ASN A 46 -14.53 10.52 23.01
N LYS A 47 -13.82 11.63 23.23
CA LYS A 47 -12.72 12.06 22.36
C LYS A 47 -11.59 11.04 22.35
N ARG A 48 -11.21 10.49 23.51
CA ARG A 48 -10.21 9.42 23.63
C ARG A 48 -10.61 8.18 22.85
N ILE A 49 -11.87 7.73 22.97
CA ILE A 49 -12.40 6.60 22.20
C ILE A 49 -12.30 6.88 20.70
N LYS A 50 -12.66 8.10 20.25
CA LYS A 50 -12.54 8.50 18.85
C LYS A 50 -11.08 8.47 18.38
N VAL A 51 -10.16 9.06 19.14
CA VAL A 51 -8.71 9.05 18.86
C VAL A 51 -8.17 7.62 18.72
N LEU A 52 -8.44 6.75 19.70
CA LEU A 52 -7.99 5.35 19.67
C LEU A 52 -8.60 4.57 18.49
N SER A 53 -9.85 4.86 18.11
CA SER A 53 -10.49 4.24 16.95
C SER A 53 -9.86 4.62 15.61
N THR A 54 -9.05 5.69 15.56
CA THR A 54 -8.29 6.04 14.36
C THR A 54 -7.09 5.12 14.14
N ILE A 55 -6.61 4.40 15.16
CA ILE A 55 -5.44 3.53 15.04
C ILE A 55 -5.88 2.19 14.40
N ASN A 56 -5.27 1.82 13.28
CA ASN A 56 -5.63 0.62 12.51
C ASN A 56 -4.50 -0.39 12.35
N GLY A 57 -3.30 -0.09 12.86
CA GLY A 57 -2.13 -0.95 12.79
C GLY A 57 -0.91 -0.29 13.39
N THR A 58 0.13 -1.08 13.68
CA THR A 58 1.39 -0.60 14.27
C THR A 58 2.55 -1.49 13.83
N CYS A 59 3.79 -1.07 14.14
CA CYS A 59 4.94 -1.95 14.06
C CYS A 59 4.93 -3.01 15.19
N PRO A 60 5.57 -4.19 15.00
CA PRO A 60 5.59 -5.27 16.00
C PRO A 60 6.07 -4.82 17.40
N ASN A 61 7.03 -3.89 17.46
CA ASN A 61 7.62 -3.40 18.70
C ASN A 61 6.62 -2.77 19.67
N ILE A 62 5.54 -2.17 19.15
CA ILE A 62 4.52 -1.49 19.97
C ILE A 62 3.15 -2.19 19.90
N LEU A 63 3.03 -3.28 19.15
CA LEU A 63 1.77 -4.00 18.94
C LEU A 63 1.10 -4.42 20.25
N LYS A 64 1.89 -4.86 21.23
CA LYS A 64 1.40 -5.34 22.54
C LYS A 64 0.51 -4.33 23.29
N PHE A 65 0.68 -3.04 23.04
CA PHE A 65 -0.11 -1.98 23.69
C PHE A 65 -1.48 -1.75 23.05
N PHE A 66 -1.67 -2.23 21.81
CA PHE A 66 -2.91 -2.07 21.02
C PHE A 66 -3.71 -3.36 20.89
N ILE A 67 -3.31 -4.42 21.59
CA ILE A 67 -4.10 -5.63 21.70
C ILE A 67 -5.36 -5.28 22.50
N ASN A 68 -6.46 -5.08 21.77
CA ASN A 68 -7.77 -4.78 22.34
C ASN A 68 -8.42 -6.05 22.90
N ASP A 69 -7.75 -6.73 23.83
CA ASP A 69 -8.35 -7.85 24.53
C ASP A 69 -9.55 -7.36 25.34
N ASP A 70 -10.57 -8.21 25.45
CA ASP A 70 -11.71 -7.93 26.32
C ASP A 70 -11.18 -7.75 27.74
N TYR A 71 -11.36 -6.54 28.26
CA TYR A 71 -10.89 -6.17 29.59
C TYR A 71 -11.63 -7.00 30.66
N ILE A 72 -10.97 -8.05 31.16
CA ILE A 72 -11.54 -8.97 32.15
C ILE A 72 -10.74 -8.96 33.47
N GLN A 73 -9.43 -8.73 33.42
CA GLN A 73 -8.53 -9.10 34.52
C GLN A 73 -8.71 -8.29 35.82
N TYR A 74 -9.36 -7.13 35.80
CA TYR A 74 -9.58 -6.29 37.00
C TYR A 74 -10.96 -5.62 37.02
N LYS A 75 -11.95 -6.21 36.33
CA LYS A 75 -13.30 -5.65 36.19
C LYS A 75 -14.03 -5.54 37.53
N ASP A 76 -13.78 -6.49 38.42
CA ASP A 76 -14.45 -6.61 39.72
C ASP A 76 -13.72 -5.86 40.85
N ASP A 77 -12.48 -5.44 40.61
CA ASP A 77 -11.61 -4.80 41.61
C ASP A 77 -11.63 -3.26 41.58
N LEU A 78 -12.16 -2.66 40.51
CA LEU A 78 -12.17 -1.21 40.30
C LEU A 78 -13.54 -0.59 40.58
N THR A 79 -13.60 0.36 41.52
CA THR A 79 -14.80 1.18 41.74
C THR A 79 -14.96 2.21 40.63
N ASN A 80 -16.14 2.82 40.51
CA ASN A 80 -16.40 3.88 39.52
C ASN A 80 -15.48 5.09 39.74
N GLU A 81 -15.18 5.44 41.00
CA GLU A 81 -14.20 6.47 41.35
C GLU A 81 -12.79 6.10 40.84
N ASN A 82 -12.39 4.82 40.96
CA ASN A 82 -11.10 4.37 40.45
C ASN A 82 -11.02 4.46 38.93
N LEU A 83 -12.11 4.15 38.22
CA LEU A 83 -12.16 4.28 36.77
C LEU A 83 -12.03 5.74 36.32
N VAL A 84 -12.73 6.66 36.99
CA VAL A 84 -12.60 8.10 36.72
C VAL A 84 -11.17 8.58 37.00
N GLU A 85 -10.58 8.16 38.12
CA GLU A 85 -9.20 8.49 38.47
C GLU A 85 -8.20 7.99 37.42
N LEU A 86 -8.34 6.74 36.95
CA LEU A 86 -7.49 6.19 35.89
C LEU A 86 -7.61 6.97 34.57
N ILE A 87 -8.82 7.28 34.13
CA ILE A 87 -9.02 8.09 32.90
C ILE A 87 -8.38 9.47 33.02
N ASN A 88 -8.48 10.10 34.19
CA ASN A 88 -7.83 11.38 34.46
C ASN A 88 -6.30 11.27 34.47
N ILE A 89 -5.73 10.18 35.00
CA ILE A 89 -4.29 9.89 34.92
C ILE A 89 -3.83 9.75 33.46
N PHE A 90 -4.66 9.19 32.58
CA PHE A 90 -4.36 9.02 31.15
C PHE A 90 -4.64 10.28 30.31
N SER A 91 -5.04 11.39 30.93
CA SER A 91 -5.37 12.63 30.22
C SER A 91 -4.09 13.41 29.91
N ASP A 92 -3.48 13.12 28.75
CA ASP A 92 -2.41 13.95 28.20
C ASP A 92 -2.98 15.20 27.53
N ASP A 93 -3.02 16.31 28.28
CA ASP A 93 -3.51 17.61 27.81
C ASP A 93 -2.41 18.49 27.20
N THR A 94 -1.26 17.90 26.85
CA THR A 94 -0.12 18.68 26.31
C THR A 94 -0.46 19.20 24.90
N PRO A 95 -0.54 20.53 24.71
CA PRO A 95 -0.90 21.08 23.41
C PRO A 95 0.18 20.77 22.37
N ILE A 96 -0.19 20.05 21.32
CA ILE A 96 0.68 19.80 20.17
C ILE A 96 0.62 21.01 19.23
N LYS A 97 1.79 21.42 18.72
CA LYS A 97 1.91 22.35 17.59
C LYS A 97 2.43 21.61 16.38
N LEU A 98 1.73 21.76 15.25
CA LEU A 98 2.02 21.01 14.01
C LEU A 98 2.36 21.96 12.86
N SER A 99 3.48 21.69 12.18
CA SER A 99 3.84 22.36 10.93
C SER A 99 3.52 21.46 9.74
N ALA A 100 2.74 21.95 8.78
CA ALA A 100 2.47 21.26 7.52
C ALA A 100 3.43 21.76 6.43
N ASN A 101 4.15 20.84 5.80
CA ASN A 101 5.19 21.10 4.80
C ASN A 101 4.74 20.55 3.44
N LEU A 102 4.66 21.43 2.44
CA LEU A 102 4.28 21.09 1.07
C LEU A 102 5.37 21.54 0.09
N ILE A 103 5.70 20.67 -0.86
CA ILE A 103 6.45 21.04 -2.06
C ILE A 103 5.46 21.20 -3.22
N VAL A 104 5.58 22.28 -4.01
CA VAL A 104 4.64 22.57 -5.10
C VAL A 104 5.36 22.82 -6.42
N PHE A 105 4.72 22.39 -7.51
CA PHE A 105 5.09 22.71 -8.89
C PHE A 105 3.86 22.57 -9.80
N ASN A 106 3.28 23.68 -10.22
CA ASN A 106 2.10 23.72 -11.09
C ASN A 106 0.89 22.92 -10.56
N GLU A 107 0.38 23.32 -9.40
CA GLU A 107 -0.72 22.68 -8.68
C GLU A 107 -1.94 23.60 -8.55
N GLU A 108 -2.15 24.56 -9.46
CA GLU A 108 -3.27 25.51 -9.39
C GLU A 108 -4.65 24.83 -9.29
N ARG A 109 -4.73 23.60 -9.81
CA ARG A 109 -5.93 22.74 -9.81
C ARG A 109 -6.38 22.29 -8.42
N CYS A 110 -5.44 22.08 -7.48
CA CYS A 110 -5.71 21.38 -6.21
C CYS A 110 -5.15 22.10 -4.99
N ILE A 111 -4.19 23.02 -5.16
CA ILE A 111 -3.51 23.68 -4.04
C ILE A 111 -4.48 24.41 -3.10
N GLU A 112 -5.54 25.03 -3.65
CA GLU A 112 -6.57 25.69 -2.85
C GLU A 112 -7.33 24.70 -1.97
N ARG A 113 -7.78 23.58 -2.55
CA ARG A 113 -8.50 22.53 -1.81
C ARG A 113 -7.62 21.94 -0.70
N SER A 114 -6.37 21.63 -1.00
CA SER A 114 -5.41 21.09 -0.04
C SER A 114 -5.17 22.07 1.12
N LEU A 115 -4.86 23.34 0.83
CA LEU A 115 -4.59 24.35 1.86
C LEU A 115 -5.81 24.69 2.72
N ASN A 116 -7.02 24.70 2.15
CA ASN A 116 -8.25 24.87 2.92
C ASN A 116 -8.39 23.77 3.98
N ALA A 117 -8.20 22.49 3.61
CA ALA A 117 -8.29 21.38 4.53
C ALA A 117 -7.20 21.40 5.61
N ILE A 118 -5.94 21.66 5.22
CA ILE A 118 -4.80 21.73 6.16
C ILE A 118 -4.97 22.86 7.18
N SER A 119 -5.53 24.00 6.76
CA SER A 119 -5.73 25.18 7.62
C SER A 119 -6.71 24.95 8.77
N THR A 120 -7.49 23.86 8.75
CA THR A 120 -8.44 23.52 9.83
C THR A 120 -7.75 22.99 11.09
N PHE A 121 -6.51 22.50 10.98
CA PHE A 121 -5.81 21.85 12.11
C PHE A 121 -4.32 22.20 12.27
N ALA A 122 -3.63 22.60 11.19
CA ALA A 122 -2.20 22.94 11.26
C ALA A 122 -1.97 24.31 11.91
N ASP A 123 -0.95 24.41 12.76
CA ASP A 123 -0.57 25.67 13.42
C ASP A 123 0.38 26.52 12.56
N GLU A 124 1.09 25.88 11.63
CA GLU A 124 2.01 26.51 10.69
C GLU A 124 1.93 25.78 9.35
N ILE A 125 1.91 26.52 8.25
CA ILE A 125 1.94 25.93 6.90
C ILE A 125 3.10 26.56 6.12
N LEU A 126 3.99 25.70 5.62
CA LEU A 126 5.13 26.08 4.80
C LEU A 126 4.99 25.44 3.43
N VAL A 127 5.11 26.26 2.39
CA VAL A 127 5.09 25.82 1.00
C VAL A 127 6.42 26.16 0.34
N LEU A 128 7.07 25.19 -0.30
CA LEU A 128 8.22 25.42 -1.16
C LEU A 128 7.80 25.29 -2.63
N ASP A 129 7.71 26.42 -3.31
CA ASP A 129 7.54 26.46 -4.76
C ASP A 129 8.87 26.20 -5.46
N THR A 130 8.89 25.16 -6.30
CA THR A 130 10.09 24.70 -7.01
C THR A 130 10.22 25.25 -8.44
N GLY A 131 9.34 26.19 -8.81
CA GLY A 131 9.36 26.90 -10.08
C GLY A 131 8.04 26.88 -10.84
N SER A 132 6.90 27.00 -10.16
CA SER A 132 5.58 27.02 -10.81
C SER A 132 5.46 28.19 -11.78
N THR A 133 4.84 27.92 -12.92
CA THR A 133 4.56 28.86 -14.01
C THR A 133 3.07 29.15 -14.19
N ASP A 134 2.20 28.36 -13.54
CA ASP A 134 0.76 28.54 -13.50
C ASP A 134 0.33 29.48 -12.34
N ASN A 135 -0.97 29.52 -12.02
CA ASN A 135 -1.48 30.37 -10.95
C ASN A 135 -1.24 29.83 -9.53
N THR A 136 -0.51 28.73 -9.32
CA THR A 136 -0.28 28.13 -7.98
C THR A 136 0.19 29.17 -6.96
N VAL A 137 1.25 29.91 -7.31
CA VAL A 137 1.83 30.94 -6.42
C VAL A 137 0.87 32.09 -6.19
N LYS A 138 0.08 32.48 -7.21
CA LYS A 138 -0.91 33.54 -7.10
C LYS A 138 -2.02 33.15 -6.13
N ILE A 139 -2.57 31.94 -6.28
CA ILE A 139 -3.62 31.38 -5.41
C ILE A 139 -3.16 31.37 -3.95
N ILE A 140 -1.94 30.87 -3.68
CA ILE A 140 -1.39 30.82 -2.31
C ILE A 140 -1.33 32.23 -1.71
N LYS A 141 -0.77 33.20 -2.44
CA LYS A 141 -0.59 34.57 -1.94
C LYS A 141 -1.91 35.31 -1.71
N GLU A 142 -2.88 35.14 -2.60
CA GLU A 142 -4.15 35.87 -2.54
C GLU A 142 -5.12 35.28 -1.53
N LYS A 143 -5.17 33.94 -1.40
CA LYS A 143 -6.17 33.25 -0.58
C LYS A 143 -5.65 32.77 0.78
N PHE A 144 -4.33 32.59 0.93
CA PHE A 144 -3.72 32.02 2.12
C PHE A 144 -2.56 32.87 2.66
N PRO A 145 -2.83 34.11 3.12
CA PRO A 145 -1.78 35.06 3.55
C PRO A 145 -0.93 34.56 4.74
N ASN A 146 -1.45 33.60 5.51
CA ASN A 146 -0.74 33.00 6.65
C ASN A 146 0.21 31.85 6.25
N VAL A 147 0.20 31.42 4.98
CA VAL A 147 1.11 30.39 4.48
C VAL A 147 2.49 30.99 4.23
N LYS A 148 3.52 30.37 4.81
CA LYS A 148 4.92 30.74 4.57
C LYS A 148 5.38 30.18 3.22
N LEU A 149 5.26 30.99 2.17
CA LEU A 149 5.67 30.63 0.82
C LEU A 149 7.16 30.92 0.59
N TYR A 150 7.93 29.86 0.34
CA TYR A 150 9.33 29.90 -0.07
C TYR A 150 9.46 29.56 -1.55
N LYS A 151 10.57 30.00 -2.15
CA LYS A 151 10.96 29.63 -3.52
C LYS A 151 12.38 29.08 -3.51
N ASP A 152 12.59 27.94 -4.17
CA ASP A 152 13.92 27.43 -4.50
C ASP A 152 13.90 26.74 -5.87
N LYS A 153 15.05 26.63 -6.52
CA LYS A 153 15.13 25.96 -7.82
C LYS A 153 15.03 24.45 -7.65
N TRP A 154 14.27 23.77 -8.51
CA TRP A 154 14.24 22.32 -8.55
C TRP A 154 15.63 21.72 -8.84
N ARG A 155 16.14 20.89 -7.92
CA ARG A 155 17.49 20.28 -7.99
C ARG A 155 17.49 18.81 -8.40
N LYS A 156 16.36 18.29 -8.89
CA LYS A 156 16.15 16.84 -9.11
C LYS A 156 16.37 16.04 -7.82
N ASP A 157 15.84 16.56 -6.71
CA ASP A 157 16.04 16.05 -5.36
C ASP A 157 14.83 16.42 -4.49
N PHE A 158 13.91 15.48 -4.32
CA PHE A 158 12.72 15.66 -3.50
C PHE A 158 13.09 15.81 -2.01
N ALA A 159 14.02 14.97 -1.53
CA ALA A 159 14.44 14.96 -0.14
C ALA A 159 15.05 16.30 0.27
N TYR A 160 15.87 16.91 -0.60
CA TYR A 160 16.40 18.24 -0.36
C TYR A 160 15.28 19.27 -0.13
N SER A 161 14.27 19.29 -0.99
CA SER A 161 13.13 20.23 -0.87
C SER A 161 12.33 20.01 0.42
N ARG A 162 12.07 18.75 0.80
CA ARG A 162 11.37 18.44 2.05
C ARG A 162 12.20 18.76 3.28
N ASN A 163 13.49 18.43 3.27
CA ASN A 163 14.41 18.73 4.36
C ASN A 163 14.58 20.22 4.57
N LEU A 164 14.60 21.00 3.48
CA LEU A 164 14.64 22.46 3.56
C LEU A 164 13.39 23.03 4.24
N LEU A 165 12.21 22.42 4.05
CA LEU A 165 11.00 22.81 4.78
C LEU A 165 11.06 22.38 6.25
N ILE A 166 11.55 21.17 6.55
CA ILE A 166 11.76 20.69 7.94
C ILE A 166 12.64 21.67 8.73
N ASP A 167 13.76 22.09 8.13
CA ASP A 167 14.71 23.02 8.76
C ASP A 167 14.11 24.42 8.97
N ARG A 168 13.08 24.80 8.19
CA ARG A 168 12.38 26.09 8.30
C ARG A 168 11.13 26.07 9.17
N SER A 169 10.62 24.88 9.49
CA SER A 169 9.46 24.74 10.36
C SER A 169 9.80 25.22 11.76
N ASN A 170 8.90 25.98 12.39
CA ASN A 170 9.06 26.44 13.75
C ASN A 170 8.71 25.36 14.76
N ASN A 171 7.69 24.54 14.47
CA ASN A 171 7.25 23.50 15.41
C ASN A 171 8.03 22.19 15.25
N ASP A 172 8.00 21.36 16.29
CA ASP A 172 8.73 20.09 16.35
C ASP A 172 8.05 18.98 15.54
N TRP A 173 6.72 18.91 15.61
CA TRP A 173 5.93 17.97 14.84
C TRP A 173 5.71 18.50 13.43
N ILE A 174 6.02 17.65 12.46
CA ILE A 174 5.95 17.94 11.03
C ILE A 174 4.95 16.97 10.38
N LEU A 175 4.02 17.51 9.60
CA LEU A 175 3.25 16.79 8.60
C LEU A 175 3.85 17.11 7.23
N SER A 176 4.47 16.13 6.57
CA SER A 176 4.92 16.24 5.18
C SER A 176 3.82 15.72 4.27
N ILE A 177 3.21 16.59 3.47
CA ILE A 177 2.01 16.28 2.66
C ILE A 177 2.21 16.76 1.22
N ASP A 178 1.69 16.00 0.26
CA ASP A 178 1.76 16.36 -1.15
C ASP A 178 0.63 17.35 -1.53
N ALA A 179 0.90 18.23 -2.48
CA ALA A 179 -0.02 19.30 -2.86
C ALA A 179 -1.34 18.81 -3.51
N ASP A 180 -1.32 17.59 -4.03
CA ASP A 180 -2.49 16.89 -4.60
C ASP A 180 -3.18 15.95 -3.60
N GLU A 181 -2.74 15.95 -2.33
CA GLU A 181 -3.41 15.29 -1.22
C GLU A 181 -4.33 16.28 -0.47
N THR A 182 -5.50 15.83 -0.06
CA THR A 182 -6.47 16.61 0.73
C THR A 182 -6.88 15.82 1.97
N PRO A 183 -6.53 16.28 3.19
CA PRO A 183 -7.00 15.68 4.43
C PRO A 183 -8.54 15.65 4.53
N THR A 184 -9.11 14.55 5.02
CA THR A 184 -10.54 14.49 5.39
C THR A 184 -10.82 15.25 6.68
N ASP A 185 -12.10 15.50 6.97
CA ASP A 185 -12.51 16.27 8.15
C ASP A 185 -11.98 15.66 9.45
N GLU A 186 -11.85 14.33 9.56
CA GLU A 186 -11.35 13.66 10.77
C GLU A 186 -9.89 14.01 11.12
N PHE A 187 -9.12 14.61 10.20
CA PHE A 187 -7.74 15.00 10.46
C PHE A 187 -7.57 16.00 11.61
N TYR A 188 -8.62 16.70 12.04
CA TYR A 188 -8.55 17.55 13.23
C TYR A 188 -8.07 16.79 14.48
N LEU A 189 -8.28 15.47 14.53
CA LEU A 189 -7.86 14.59 15.63
C LEU A 189 -6.35 14.35 15.67
N ILE A 190 -5.58 14.70 14.63
CA ILE A 190 -4.18 14.29 14.54
C ILE A 190 -3.34 14.80 15.72
N LYS A 191 -3.61 16.00 16.20
CA LYS A 191 -2.90 16.57 17.36
C LYS A 191 -3.22 15.83 18.65
N ASP A 192 -4.43 15.31 18.78
CA ASP A 192 -4.84 14.49 19.92
C ASP A 192 -4.24 13.09 19.86
N VAL A 193 -4.13 12.52 18.65
CA VAL A 193 -3.38 11.29 18.41
C VAL A 193 -1.93 11.50 18.84
N ILE A 194 -1.26 12.56 18.37
CA ILE A 194 0.13 12.83 18.73
C ILE A 194 0.28 13.03 20.25
N SER A 195 -0.60 13.83 20.89
CA SER A 195 -0.56 14.10 22.33
C SER A 195 -0.60 12.82 23.17
N LEU A 196 -1.44 11.86 22.76
CA LEU A 196 -1.58 10.55 23.40
C LEU A 196 -0.23 9.79 23.51
N PHE A 197 0.75 10.09 22.67
CA PHE A 197 2.07 9.45 22.66
C PHE A 197 3.22 10.29 23.21
N ASN A 198 2.96 11.49 23.73
CA ASN A 198 4.05 12.37 24.21
C ASN A 198 4.88 11.75 25.34
N ASN A 199 4.24 10.98 26.22
CA ASN A 199 4.87 10.30 27.36
C ASN A 199 4.94 8.78 27.16
N PHE A 200 4.90 8.31 25.92
CA PHE A 200 4.95 6.87 25.66
C PHE A 200 6.38 6.35 25.85
N ASN A 201 6.58 5.43 26.79
CA ASN A 201 7.91 4.96 27.19
C ASN A 201 8.75 4.39 26.04
N SER A 202 8.11 3.81 25.02
CA SER A 202 8.81 3.29 23.84
C SER A 202 9.32 4.38 22.90
N ASN A 203 8.77 5.60 22.95
CA ASN A 203 9.20 6.74 22.15
C ASN A 203 10.47 7.41 22.69
N GLU A 204 10.77 7.25 23.97
CA GLU A 204 12.00 7.79 24.57
C GLU A 204 13.25 7.07 24.02
N LYS A 205 13.08 5.81 23.59
CA LYS A 205 14.16 4.99 23.04
C LYS A 205 14.25 5.06 21.53
N HIS A 206 13.12 5.17 20.81
CA HIS A 206 13.10 5.19 19.35
C HIS A 206 12.08 6.20 18.81
N PRO A 207 12.32 6.83 17.65
CA PRO A 207 11.42 7.82 17.08
C PRO A 207 10.10 7.16 16.67
N LEU A 208 9.00 7.86 16.94
CA LEU A 208 7.66 7.45 16.50
C LEU A 208 7.18 8.31 15.33
N VAL A 209 6.65 7.64 14.31
CA VAL A 209 5.99 8.28 13.18
C VAL A 209 4.55 7.82 13.04
N PHE A 210 3.71 8.70 12.48
CA PHE A 210 2.33 8.37 12.15
C PHE A 210 2.13 8.33 10.64
N SER A 211 1.49 7.25 10.21
CA SER A 211 1.23 6.91 8.83
C SER A 211 -0.28 6.99 8.56
N PRO A 212 -0.79 8.15 8.10
CA PRO A 212 -2.18 8.26 7.68
C PRO A 212 -2.48 7.37 6.48
N THR A 213 -3.75 7.08 6.27
CA THR A 213 -4.22 6.36 5.10
C THR A 213 -4.22 7.30 3.90
N ILE A 214 -3.48 6.97 2.85
CA ILE A 214 -3.56 7.64 1.55
C ILE A 214 -4.58 6.87 0.72
N ASP A 215 -5.65 7.52 0.30
CA ASP A 215 -6.70 6.95 -0.56
C ASP A 215 -6.55 7.53 -1.97
N SER A 216 -6.06 6.69 -2.89
CA SER A 216 -5.95 7.01 -4.30
C SER A 216 -7.05 6.29 -5.08
N LEU A 217 -8.21 6.93 -5.21
CA LEU A 217 -9.36 6.44 -5.97
C LEU A 217 -9.83 5.03 -5.53
N GLY A 218 -9.88 4.78 -4.22
CA GLY A 218 -10.28 3.51 -3.61
C GLY A 218 -9.11 2.58 -3.27
N GLN A 219 -7.90 2.87 -3.74
CA GLN A 219 -6.69 2.15 -3.33
C GLN A 219 -6.10 2.82 -2.08
N LYS A 220 -6.17 2.11 -0.96
CA LYS A 220 -5.74 2.63 0.35
C LYS A 220 -4.37 2.07 0.74
N ILE A 221 -3.46 2.97 1.13
CA ILE A 221 -2.13 2.63 1.66
C ILE A 221 -1.93 3.41 2.96
N ASN A 222 -1.56 2.72 4.04
CA ASN A 222 -1.43 3.29 5.38
C ASN A 222 -0.04 3.05 5.99
N THR A 223 0.97 2.76 5.16
CA THR A 223 2.36 2.53 5.58
C THR A 223 3.28 3.73 5.36
N THR A 224 2.81 4.77 4.68
CA THR A 224 3.62 5.95 4.36
C THR A 224 3.84 6.85 5.57
N LYS A 225 5.09 6.97 6.00
CA LYS A 225 5.52 7.78 7.16
C LYS A 225 5.41 9.28 6.82
N ARG A 226 4.34 9.95 7.27
CA ARG A 226 4.03 11.36 6.90
C ARG A 226 4.20 12.34 8.06
N ILE A 227 4.08 11.86 9.30
CA ILE A 227 4.05 12.71 10.49
C ILE A 227 5.11 12.25 11.47
N PHE A 228 5.99 13.16 11.87
CA PHE A 228 7.17 12.83 12.65
C PHE A 228 7.65 14.03 13.47
N ASN A 229 8.49 13.78 14.48
CA ASN A 229 9.06 14.81 15.32
C ASN A 229 10.53 15.06 14.94
N LYS A 230 10.82 16.28 14.46
CA LYS A 230 12.16 16.64 13.97
C LYS A 230 13.25 16.62 15.05
N LYS A 231 12.90 16.63 16.34
CA LYS A 231 13.86 16.56 17.45
C LYS A 231 14.64 15.25 17.47
N HIS A 232 14.13 14.19 16.86
CA HIS A 232 14.87 12.92 16.67
C HIS A 232 15.78 12.94 15.43
N GLU A 233 16.24 14.12 15.00
CA GLU A 233 17.07 14.34 13.80
C GLU A 233 16.51 13.66 12.53
N MET A 234 15.18 13.65 12.39
CA MET A 234 14.50 12.96 11.30
C MET A 234 14.55 13.77 10.01
N LYS A 235 14.91 13.10 8.90
CA LYS A 235 15.06 13.70 7.58
C LYS A 235 14.61 12.72 6.49
N PHE A 236 14.29 13.25 5.32
CA PHE A 236 14.09 12.45 4.12
C PHE A 236 15.44 12.05 3.52
N ASP A 237 15.61 10.76 3.21
CA ASP A 237 16.76 10.18 2.51
C ASP A 237 16.33 9.62 1.15
N GLY A 238 17.14 9.88 0.12
CA GLY A 238 16.88 9.51 -1.26
C GLY A 238 16.33 10.65 -2.11
N LYS A 239 16.97 10.95 -3.25
CA LYS A 239 16.53 12.04 -4.15
C LYS A 239 15.13 11.82 -4.74
N ILE A 240 14.67 10.58 -4.79
CA ILE A 240 13.34 10.13 -5.20
C ILE A 240 13.04 8.81 -4.47
N HIS A 241 11.74 8.48 -4.31
CA HIS A 241 11.30 7.41 -3.41
C HIS A 241 11.92 7.60 -2.03
N GLU A 242 11.83 8.85 -1.58
CA GLU A 242 12.41 9.33 -0.34
C GLU A 242 11.72 8.69 0.87
N GLU A 243 12.51 8.30 1.85
CA GLU A 243 12.03 7.70 3.10
C GLU A 243 12.47 8.54 4.28
N ILE A 244 11.64 8.60 5.32
CA ILE A 244 12.03 9.21 6.58
C ILE A 244 13.03 8.30 7.28
N VAL A 245 14.19 8.86 7.61
CA VAL A 245 15.25 8.23 8.39
C VAL A 245 15.58 9.10 9.61
N SER A 246 16.16 8.49 10.64
CA SER A 246 16.78 9.21 11.76
C SER A 246 18.28 8.94 11.73
N LYS A 247 19.09 9.95 12.04
CA LYS A 247 20.55 9.86 12.02
C LYS A 247 21.11 8.94 13.13
N ASN A 248 20.43 8.88 14.27
CA ASN A 248 20.93 8.19 15.47
C ASN A 248 20.22 6.87 15.75
N GLU A 249 19.16 6.55 15.00
CA GLU A 249 18.26 5.46 15.31
C GLU A 249 18.11 4.55 14.10
N SER A 250 18.46 3.28 14.26
CA SER A 250 18.32 2.27 13.21
C SER A 250 16.88 1.79 13.03
N GLU A 251 16.03 1.99 14.04
CA GLU A 251 14.63 1.57 14.03
C GLU A 251 13.71 2.77 14.24
N ILE A 252 12.65 2.84 13.44
CA ILE A 252 11.61 3.86 13.53
C ILE A 252 10.29 3.14 13.80
N ASN A 253 9.70 3.41 14.96
CA ASN A 253 8.39 2.91 15.30
C ASN A 253 7.33 3.65 14.49
N TYR A 254 6.29 2.95 14.04
CA TYR A 254 5.21 3.57 13.27
C TYR A 254 3.83 3.14 13.75
N ILE A 255 2.88 4.05 13.64
CA ILE A 255 1.46 3.82 13.88
C ILE A 255 0.68 4.17 12.62
N MET A 256 -0.16 3.23 12.19
CA MET A 256 -0.99 3.34 11.02
C MET A 256 -2.35 3.91 11.45
N LEU A 257 -2.84 4.91 10.72
CA LEU A 257 -4.04 5.65 11.07
C LEU A 257 -5.10 5.57 9.95
N ASN A 258 -6.36 5.47 10.35
CA ASN A 258 -7.56 5.69 9.54
C ASN A 258 -7.88 7.19 9.32
N LEU A 259 -6.93 8.08 9.60
CA LEU A 259 -7.01 9.47 9.14
C LEU A 259 -6.64 9.50 7.66
N THR A 260 -7.56 9.95 6.80
CA THR A 260 -7.44 9.76 5.35
C THR A 260 -6.97 11.02 4.60
N LEU A 261 -5.90 10.88 3.80
CA LEU A 261 -5.45 11.83 2.80
C LEU A 261 -6.02 11.38 1.46
N LEU A 262 -7.00 12.13 0.94
CA LEU A 262 -7.56 11.88 -0.38
C LEU A 262 -6.56 12.33 -1.45
N HIS A 263 -6.03 11.39 -2.21
CA HIS A 263 -5.11 11.64 -3.31
C HIS A 263 -5.91 11.60 -4.61
N ASP A 264 -6.10 12.76 -5.24
CA ASP A 264 -6.96 12.85 -6.42
C ASP A 264 -6.32 12.29 -7.69
N GLY A 265 -5.00 12.09 -7.68
CA GLY A 265 -4.24 11.26 -8.63
C GLY A 265 -4.58 11.47 -10.11
N TYR A 266 -5.05 12.66 -10.51
CA TYR A 266 -5.91 12.84 -11.70
C TYR A 266 -5.49 11.98 -12.90
N HIS A 267 -6.45 11.13 -13.30
CA HIS A 267 -6.51 10.17 -14.41
C HIS A 267 -5.17 9.72 -15.03
N PRO A 268 -4.83 8.42 -14.95
CA PRO A 268 -3.71 7.81 -15.69
C PRO A 268 -3.69 8.11 -17.20
N GLU A 269 -4.83 8.56 -17.76
CA GLU A 269 -5.05 8.58 -19.20
C GLU A 269 -4.87 9.91 -19.92
N VAL A 270 -4.51 11.04 -19.28
CA VAL A 270 -4.43 12.30 -20.06
C VAL A 270 -3.12 13.11 -20.00
N PHE A 271 -2.25 13.14 -18.97
CA PHE A 271 -1.05 14.04 -19.06
C PHE A 271 0.26 13.71 -18.28
N LYS A 272 0.43 12.57 -17.58
CA LYS A 272 1.54 12.41 -16.59
C LYS A 272 2.71 11.44 -16.90
N SER A 273 2.76 10.71 -18.02
CA SER A 273 3.58 9.47 -18.04
C SER A 273 5.04 9.58 -18.52
N LYS A 274 5.39 10.29 -19.60
CA LYS A 274 6.78 10.26 -20.12
C LYS A 274 7.76 11.15 -19.35
N ASN A 275 7.50 12.46 -19.28
CA ASN A 275 8.44 13.40 -18.66
C ASN A 275 8.70 13.12 -17.16
N LYS A 276 7.68 12.65 -16.41
CA LYS A 276 7.82 12.32 -14.99
C LYS A 276 8.68 11.07 -14.80
N ALA A 277 8.38 10.01 -15.55
CA ALA A 277 9.09 8.75 -15.44
C ALA A 277 10.52 8.88 -15.98
N GLU A 278 10.75 9.61 -17.07
CA GLU A 278 12.11 9.94 -17.57
C GLU A 278 12.94 10.73 -16.55
N ARG A 279 12.32 11.74 -15.91
CA ARG A 279 12.97 12.45 -14.80
C ARG A 279 13.29 11.51 -13.64
N ASN A 280 12.37 10.61 -13.30
CA ASN A 280 12.55 9.65 -12.21
C ASN A 280 13.71 8.68 -12.50
N THR A 281 13.77 8.12 -13.71
CA THR A 281 14.84 7.21 -14.13
C THR A 281 16.20 7.91 -14.11
N GLU A 282 16.30 9.16 -14.58
CA GLU A 282 17.55 9.95 -14.50
C GLU A 282 18.01 10.14 -13.04
N ILE A 283 17.08 10.41 -12.11
CA ILE A 283 17.40 10.55 -10.68
C ILE A 283 17.85 9.20 -10.12
N LEU A 284 17.15 8.12 -10.44
CA LEU A 284 17.47 6.76 -9.96
C LEU A 284 18.83 6.28 -10.47
N GLU A 285 19.18 6.55 -11.72
CA GLU A 285 20.51 6.26 -12.27
C GLU A 285 21.62 7.02 -11.52
N LYS A 286 21.35 8.25 -11.07
CA LYS A 286 22.27 8.99 -10.19
C LYS A 286 22.33 8.38 -8.79
N MET A 287 21.20 7.91 -8.24
CA MET A 287 21.17 7.26 -6.93
C MET A 287 21.98 5.96 -6.92
N ILE A 288 21.90 5.13 -7.97
CA ILE A 288 22.74 3.92 -8.10
C ILE A 288 24.23 4.28 -8.13
N LYS A 289 24.61 5.38 -8.79
CA LYS A 289 26.01 5.85 -8.80
C LYS A 289 26.48 6.34 -7.43
N LEU A 290 25.62 7.02 -6.68
CA LEU A 290 25.92 7.56 -5.35
C LEU A 290 25.94 6.46 -4.28
N GLU A 291 25.03 5.50 -4.37
CA GLU A 291 24.80 4.46 -3.37
C GLU A 291 24.66 3.08 -4.04
N PRO A 292 25.74 2.54 -4.65
CA PRO A 292 25.69 1.31 -5.44
C PRO A 292 25.32 0.07 -4.62
N ASN A 293 25.41 0.14 -3.30
CA ASN A 293 25.10 -0.97 -2.40
C ASN A 293 23.65 -0.93 -1.87
N LYS A 294 22.84 0.07 -2.22
CA LYS A 294 21.42 0.15 -1.80
C LYS A 294 20.51 -0.50 -2.84
N ILE A 295 20.01 -1.70 -2.52
CA ILE A 295 19.15 -2.53 -3.39
C ILE A 295 17.87 -1.83 -3.88
N ARG A 296 17.27 -0.96 -3.05
CA ARG A 296 16.02 -0.26 -3.40
C ARG A 296 16.11 0.56 -4.69
N TRP A 297 17.30 1.10 -5.02
CA TRP A 297 17.51 1.88 -6.24
C TRP A 297 17.40 1.03 -7.50
N TYR A 298 17.86 -0.22 -7.44
CA TYR A 298 17.73 -1.17 -8.54
C TYR A 298 16.28 -1.60 -8.74
N TYR A 299 15.56 -1.84 -7.64
CA TYR A 299 14.13 -2.13 -7.69
C TYR A 299 13.35 -0.99 -8.37
N PHE A 300 13.49 0.24 -7.87
CA PHE A 300 12.75 1.37 -8.40
C PHE A 300 13.13 1.66 -9.85
N LEU A 301 14.42 1.60 -10.21
CA LEU A 301 14.85 1.84 -11.59
C LEU A 301 14.27 0.79 -12.56
N GLY A 302 14.36 -0.49 -12.20
CA GLY A 302 13.80 -1.58 -13.01
C GLY A 302 12.28 -1.45 -13.17
N ARG A 303 11.57 -1.09 -12.10
CA ARG A 303 10.11 -0.85 -12.13
C ARG A 303 9.73 0.29 -13.06
N GLU A 304 10.37 1.46 -12.91
CA GLU A 304 10.04 2.65 -13.71
C GLU A 304 10.36 2.43 -15.20
N LYS A 305 11.52 1.82 -15.53
CA LYS A 305 11.87 1.47 -16.92
C LYS A 305 10.91 0.45 -17.53
N ASN A 306 10.46 -0.55 -16.76
CA ASN A 306 9.47 -1.52 -17.22
C ASN A 306 8.11 -0.85 -17.52
N ILE A 307 7.64 0.06 -16.66
CA ILE A 307 6.40 0.82 -16.87
C ILE A 307 6.50 1.69 -18.13
N LEU A 308 7.68 2.25 -18.41
CA LEU A 308 7.94 3.05 -19.61
C LEU A 308 8.06 2.23 -20.91
N GLY A 309 8.07 0.89 -20.82
CA GLY A 309 8.24 0.01 -21.98
C GLY A 309 9.66 0.05 -22.57
N HIS A 310 10.67 0.28 -21.73
CA HIS A 310 12.08 0.10 -22.13
C HIS A 310 12.39 -1.35 -22.47
N ASP A 311 13.59 -1.58 -23.03
CA ASP A 311 14.08 -2.92 -23.31
C ASP A 311 14.00 -3.83 -22.07
N ILE A 312 13.34 -4.98 -22.24
CA ILE A 312 13.02 -5.86 -21.12
C ILE A 312 14.27 -6.53 -20.56
N ASP A 313 15.27 -6.81 -21.41
CA ASP A 313 16.54 -7.40 -20.99
C ASP A 313 17.39 -6.40 -20.19
N GLU A 314 17.34 -5.11 -20.53
CA GLU A 314 17.89 -4.03 -19.70
C GLU A 314 17.22 -4.01 -18.31
N CYS A 315 15.89 -4.08 -18.25
CA CYS A 315 15.15 -4.09 -16.98
C CYS A 315 15.52 -5.30 -16.12
N ILE A 316 15.55 -6.50 -16.70
CA ILE A 316 15.97 -7.73 -16.02
C ILE A 316 17.41 -7.61 -15.50
N LYS A 317 18.32 -7.06 -16.31
CA LYS A 317 19.73 -6.86 -15.91
C LYS A 317 19.86 -5.91 -14.72
N ILE A 318 19.11 -4.82 -14.70
CA ILE A 318 19.10 -3.87 -13.57
C ILE A 318 18.61 -4.58 -12.30
N LEU A 319 17.48 -5.28 -12.38
CA LEU A 319 16.89 -6.00 -11.26
C LEU A 319 17.83 -7.11 -10.73
N LYS A 320 18.40 -7.93 -11.63
CA LYS A 320 19.41 -8.95 -11.25
C LYS A 320 20.67 -8.34 -10.64
N SER A 321 21.04 -7.12 -11.01
CA SER A 321 22.18 -6.44 -10.36
C SER A 321 21.87 -6.08 -8.91
N GLY A 322 20.61 -5.72 -8.61
CA GLY A 322 20.14 -5.54 -7.24
C GLY A 322 20.19 -6.83 -6.41
N LEU A 323 19.79 -7.97 -6.98
CA LEU A 323 19.83 -9.28 -6.29
C LEU A 323 21.25 -9.77 -5.96
N LYS A 324 22.30 -9.23 -6.59
CA LYS A 324 23.69 -9.56 -6.26
C LYS A 324 24.19 -8.86 -4.99
N LEU A 325 23.46 -7.88 -4.49
CA LEU A 325 23.82 -7.14 -3.29
C LEU A 325 23.46 -7.96 -2.05
N LYS A 326 24.25 -7.83 -0.98
CA LYS A 326 23.93 -8.47 0.31
C LYS A 326 22.59 -7.95 0.82
N HIS A 327 21.68 -8.86 1.15
CA HIS A 327 20.44 -8.57 1.86
C HIS A 327 20.37 -9.33 3.19
N THR A 328 19.53 -8.85 4.09
CA THR A 328 19.18 -9.55 5.34
C THR A 328 17.75 -10.05 5.22
N GLN A 329 17.51 -11.30 5.61
CA GLN A 329 16.20 -11.97 5.45
C GLN A 329 15.08 -11.42 6.37
N ASN A 330 15.38 -10.51 7.29
CA ASN A 330 14.51 -10.24 8.45
C ASN A 330 13.71 -8.92 8.42
N SER A 331 13.29 -8.40 7.27
CA SER A 331 12.38 -7.22 7.27
C SER A 331 11.24 -7.34 6.25
N ILE A 332 10.06 -6.84 6.64
CA ILE A 332 8.86 -6.73 5.79
C ILE A 332 9.08 -5.71 4.64
N GLU A 333 10.05 -4.81 4.78
CA GLU A 333 10.48 -3.84 3.76
C GLU A 333 11.61 -4.40 2.87
N ASN A 334 11.59 -5.72 2.58
CA ASN A 334 12.65 -6.34 1.81
C ASN A 334 12.50 -6.10 0.30
N PHE A 335 13.19 -5.07 -0.20
CA PHE A 335 13.30 -4.80 -1.64
C PHE A 335 13.85 -5.97 -2.46
N TYR A 336 14.54 -6.93 -1.85
CA TYR A 336 14.93 -8.18 -2.51
C TYR A 336 13.70 -8.96 -2.99
N TYR A 337 12.71 -9.15 -2.11
CA TYR A 337 11.46 -9.83 -2.45
C TYR A 337 10.66 -9.04 -3.49
N ASN A 338 10.62 -7.70 -3.36
CA ASN A 338 9.98 -6.85 -4.36
C ASN A 338 10.61 -6.99 -5.75
N ILE A 339 11.94 -7.20 -5.83
CA ILE A 339 12.63 -7.49 -7.09
C ILE A 339 12.23 -8.88 -7.62
N LEU A 340 12.21 -9.92 -6.79
CA LEU A 340 11.81 -11.26 -7.20
C LEU A 340 10.38 -11.26 -7.78
N THR A 341 9.43 -10.68 -7.06
CA THR A 341 8.04 -10.57 -7.52
C THR A 341 7.90 -9.78 -8.82
N LEU A 342 8.69 -8.70 -8.99
CA LEU A 342 8.69 -7.95 -10.25
C LEU A 342 9.31 -8.74 -11.40
N LEU A 343 10.42 -9.45 -11.17
CA LEU A 343 11.04 -10.33 -12.17
C LEU A 343 10.10 -11.46 -12.59
N ALA A 344 9.37 -12.08 -11.65
CA ALA A 344 8.39 -13.12 -11.95
C ALA A 344 7.25 -12.56 -12.83
N LYS A 345 6.70 -11.38 -12.50
CA LYS A 345 5.69 -10.70 -13.33
C LYS A 345 6.20 -10.37 -14.74
N ILE A 346 7.44 -9.88 -14.84
CA ILE A 346 8.11 -9.66 -16.13
C ILE A 346 8.26 -10.98 -16.90
N ALA A 347 8.70 -12.04 -16.24
CA ALA A 347 8.92 -13.34 -16.87
C ALA A 347 7.61 -13.93 -17.42
N VAL A 348 6.51 -13.87 -16.66
CA VAL A 348 5.18 -14.30 -17.10
C VAL A 348 4.71 -13.47 -18.30
N SER A 349 4.70 -12.14 -18.18
CA SER A 349 4.19 -11.25 -19.24
C SER A 349 4.96 -11.34 -20.56
N HIS A 350 6.25 -11.67 -20.50
CA HIS A 350 7.11 -11.82 -21.68
C HIS A 350 7.43 -13.29 -22.03
N LYS A 351 6.75 -14.26 -21.41
CA LYS A 351 6.94 -15.71 -21.63
C LYS A 351 8.40 -16.19 -21.48
N LYS A 352 9.16 -15.58 -20.56
CA LYS A 352 10.54 -15.97 -20.24
C LYS A 352 10.54 -17.05 -19.15
N TYR A 353 10.13 -18.27 -19.49
CA TYR A 353 9.92 -19.35 -18.52
C TYR A 353 11.19 -19.81 -17.79
N ASP A 354 12.36 -19.78 -18.44
CA ASP A 354 13.63 -20.07 -17.77
C ASP A 354 13.93 -19.08 -16.64
N LEU A 355 13.66 -17.79 -16.88
CA LEU A 355 13.78 -16.76 -15.86
C LEU A 355 12.74 -16.95 -14.75
N LEU A 356 11.50 -17.29 -15.11
CA LEU A 356 10.45 -17.54 -14.12
C LEU A 356 10.84 -18.67 -13.17
N LYS A 357 11.38 -19.77 -13.72
CA LYS A 357 11.87 -20.90 -12.94
C LYS A 357 13.00 -20.49 -11.98
N GLU A 358 14.02 -19.78 -12.49
CA GLU A 358 15.12 -19.25 -11.67
C GLU A 358 14.60 -18.37 -10.52
N VAL A 359 13.62 -17.51 -10.79
CA VAL A 359 13.05 -16.61 -9.78
C VAL A 359 12.24 -17.39 -8.74
N ILE A 360 11.46 -18.40 -9.14
CA ILE A 360 10.70 -19.25 -8.20
C ILE A 360 11.65 -20.00 -7.27
N ASP A 361 12.73 -20.58 -7.81
CA ASP A 361 13.74 -21.28 -7.00
C ASP A 361 14.35 -20.33 -5.94
N LEU A 362 14.61 -19.07 -6.31
CA LEU A 362 15.07 -18.04 -5.38
C LEU A 362 14.01 -17.63 -4.36
N MET A 363 12.74 -17.47 -4.77
CA MET A 363 11.64 -17.13 -3.85
C MET A 363 11.45 -18.22 -2.79
N GLU A 364 11.50 -19.49 -3.19
CA GLU A 364 11.34 -20.62 -2.28
C GLU A 364 12.54 -20.79 -1.33
N TYR A 365 13.74 -20.46 -1.80
CA TYR A 365 14.93 -20.43 -0.93
C TYR A 365 14.84 -19.35 0.15
N GLU A 366 14.40 -18.14 -0.22
CA GLU A 366 14.33 -17.00 0.70
C GLU A 366 13.13 -17.05 1.65
N ILE A 367 11.96 -17.44 1.13
CA ILE A 367 10.71 -17.52 1.88
C ILE A 367 10.04 -18.86 1.53
N PRO A 368 10.45 -19.95 2.19
CA PRO A 368 9.86 -21.26 1.95
C PRO A 368 8.35 -21.26 2.17
N ASN A 369 7.60 -21.98 1.33
CA ASN A 369 6.15 -22.09 1.34
C ASN A 369 5.39 -20.76 1.21
N SER A 370 5.92 -19.80 0.45
CA SER A 370 5.20 -18.55 0.19
C SER A 370 4.04 -18.76 -0.79
N LEU A 371 2.92 -18.03 -0.58
CA LEU A 371 1.77 -18.10 -1.49
C LEU A 371 2.14 -17.57 -2.89
N ASP A 372 3.03 -16.58 -2.98
CA ASP A 372 3.44 -16.01 -4.26
C ASP A 372 4.36 -16.97 -5.04
N SER A 373 5.31 -17.67 -4.38
CA SER A 373 6.13 -18.69 -5.06
C SER A 373 5.25 -19.81 -5.61
N PHE A 374 4.28 -20.29 -4.83
CA PHE A 374 3.30 -21.27 -5.27
C PHE A 374 2.43 -20.75 -6.44
N TYR A 375 1.97 -19.50 -6.38
CA TYR A 375 1.20 -18.88 -7.46
C TYR A 375 1.99 -18.83 -8.78
N PHE A 376 3.25 -18.40 -8.74
CA PHE A 376 4.09 -18.36 -9.94
C PHE A 376 4.46 -19.75 -10.44
N GLN A 377 4.62 -20.74 -9.56
CA GLN A 377 4.79 -22.15 -9.95
C GLN A 377 3.58 -22.65 -10.72
N LEU A 378 2.35 -22.37 -10.25
CA LEU A 378 1.13 -22.76 -10.96
C LEU A 378 1.06 -22.13 -12.36
N ILE A 379 1.49 -20.87 -12.52
CA ILE A 379 1.57 -20.22 -13.83
C ILE A 379 2.59 -20.93 -14.73
N LEU A 380 3.79 -21.19 -14.22
CA LEU A 380 4.86 -21.84 -14.99
C LEU A 380 4.41 -23.22 -15.51
N GLU A 381 3.82 -24.04 -14.65
CA GLU A 381 3.31 -25.37 -15.01
C GLU A 381 2.14 -25.28 -16.01
N ASN A 382 1.20 -24.36 -15.79
CA ASN A 382 0.06 -24.19 -16.69
C ASN A 382 0.50 -23.73 -18.09
N ASP A 383 1.35 -22.70 -18.16
CA ASP A 383 1.68 -22.07 -19.44
C ASP A 383 2.67 -22.89 -20.26
N SER A 384 3.63 -23.57 -19.62
CA SER A 384 4.56 -24.47 -20.30
C SER A 384 3.84 -25.68 -20.91
N VAL A 385 3.02 -26.37 -20.13
CA VAL A 385 2.26 -27.54 -20.57
C VAL A 385 1.27 -27.18 -21.69
N MET A 386 0.62 -26.03 -21.58
CA MET A 386 -0.35 -25.59 -22.59
C MET A 386 0.33 -25.22 -23.91
N SER A 387 1.50 -24.57 -23.87
CA SER A 387 2.26 -24.21 -25.08
C SER A 387 2.71 -25.44 -25.87
N ASP A 388 3.36 -26.40 -25.21
CA ASP A 388 3.89 -27.60 -25.87
C ASP A 388 2.77 -28.44 -26.50
N LYS A 389 1.68 -28.66 -25.75
CA LYS A 389 0.52 -29.41 -26.26
C LYS A 389 -0.14 -28.69 -27.42
N PHE A 390 -0.25 -27.37 -27.35
CA PHE A 390 -0.85 -26.58 -28.40
C PHE A 390 -0.06 -26.68 -29.72
N ASP A 391 1.27 -26.62 -29.66
CA ASP A 391 2.12 -26.80 -30.84
C ASP A 391 2.04 -28.21 -31.43
N GLN A 392 2.03 -29.24 -30.58
CA GLN A 392 1.82 -30.62 -31.01
C GLN A 392 0.48 -30.80 -31.73
N ILE A 393 -0.61 -30.27 -31.16
CA ILE A 393 -1.95 -30.33 -31.77
C ILE A 393 -1.98 -29.57 -33.10
N ASN A 394 -1.38 -28.38 -33.19
CA ASN A 394 -1.33 -27.63 -34.45
C ASN A 394 -0.54 -28.39 -35.53
N SER A 395 0.54 -29.08 -35.16
CA SER A 395 1.28 -29.94 -36.09
C SER A 395 0.42 -31.11 -36.59
N MET A 396 -0.33 -31.77 -35.70
CA MET A 396 -1.26 -32.84 -36.07
C MET A 396 -2.37 -32.33 -36.99
N VAL A 397 -2.95 -31.16 -36.70
CA VAL A 397 -4.01 -30.56 -37.52
C VAL A 397 -3.53 -30.28 -38.94
N LYS A 398 -2.30 -29.80 -39.13
CA LYS A 398 -1.72 -29.58 -40.47
C LYS A 398 -1.63 -30.87 -41.27
N SER A 399 -1.32 -31.99 -40.62
CA SER A 399 -1.21 -33.30 -41.27
C SER A 399 -2.55 -33.95 -41.65
N ILE A 400 -3.69 -33.39 -41.22
CA ILE A 400 -5.02 -33.93 -41.56
C ILE A 400 -5.25 -33.91 -43.09
N GLY A 401 -4.71 -32.90 -43.79
CA GLY A 401 -4.81 -32.80 -45.25
C GLY A 401 -4.05 -33.91 -46.00
N ASP A 402 -3.09 -34.57 -45.35
CA ASP A 402 -2.23 -35.61 -45.93
C ASP A 402 -2.81 -37.02 -45.77
N ILE A 403 -3.97 -37.16 -45.10
CA ILE A 403 -4.65 -38.44 -44.89
C ILE A 403 -5.29 -38.89 -46.22
N THR A 404 -4.61 -39.78 -46.94
CA THR A 404 -5.05 -40.27 -48.27
C THR A 404 -6.00 -41.48 -48.21
N ASN A 405 -6.00 -42.23 -47.11
CA ASN A 405 -6.85 -43.40 -46.92
C ASN A 405 -8.23 -42.99 -46.35
N LYS A 406 -9.31 -43.27 -47.11
CA LYS A 406 -10.68 -42.82 -46.81
C LYS A 406 -11.56 -43.87 -46.12
N VAL A 407 -10.99 -44.96 -45.63
CA VAL A 407 -11.75 -45.97 -44.87
C VAL A 407 -12.17 -45.39 -43.52
N ASN A 408 -13.44 -45.00 -43.40
CA ASN A 408 -14.01 -44.37 -42.21
C ASN A 408 -15.00 -45.31 -41.51
N THR A 409 -14.57 -46.04 -40.48
CA THR A 409 -15.40 -47.00 -39.74
C THR A 409 -16.13 -46.40 -38.53
N ILE A 410 -15.70 -45.21 -38.08
CA ILE A 410 -16.24 -44.53 -36.89
C ILE A 410 -17.37 -43.58 -37.29
N ASP A 411 -17.11 -42.68 -38.24
CA ASP A 411 -18.09 -41.75 -38.79
C ASP A 411 -17.57 -41.13 -40.10
N GLY A 412 -18.30 -41.32 -41.19
CA GLY A 412 -17.92 -40.88 -42.53
C GLY A 412 -18.02 -39.36 -42.76
N THR A 413 -18.54 -38.60 -41.79
CA THR A 413 -18.73 -37.15 -41.89
C THR A 413 -17.61 -36.33 -41.25
N TYR A 414 -16.60 -36.98 -40.64
CA TYR A 414 -15.53 -36.33 -39.85
C TYR A 414 -16.02 -35.53 -38.62
N SER A 415 -17.31 -35.62 -38.27
CA SER A 415 -17.93 -34.84 -37.18
C SER A 415 -17.26 -35.11 -35.83
N HIS A 416 -16.83 -36.35 -35.58
CA HIS A 416 -16.10 -36.73 -34.37
C HIS A 416 -14.70 -36.07 -34.26
N VAL A 417 -13.99 -35.87 -35.39
CA VAL A 417 -12.70 -35.18 -35.41
C VAL A 417 -12.90 -33.69 -35.15
N LEU A 418 -13.85 -33.07 -35.85
CA LEU A 418 -14.20 -31.66 -35.67
C LEU A 418 -14.67 -31.38 -34.24
N HIS A 419 -15.47 -32.29 -33.67
CA HIS A 419 -15.89 -32.23 -32.27
C HIS A 419 -14.69 -32.21 -31.32
N THR A 420 -13.78 -33.18 -31.47
CA THR A 420 -12.59 -33.28 -30.62
C THR A 420 -11.68 -32.05 -30.76
N LEU A 421 -11.44 -31.57 -31.98
CA LEU A 421 -10.65 -30.35 -32.20
C LEU A 421 -11.32 -29.13 -31.56
N GLY A 422 -12.64 -28.99 -31.69
CA GLY A 422 -13.38 -27.91 -31.03
C GLY A 422 -13.22 -27.92 -29.51
N ILE A 423 -13.30 -29.08 -28.86
CA ILE A 423 -13.09 -29.22 -27.41
C ILE A 423 -11.65 -28.90 -27.02
N ILE A 424 -10.66 -29.34 -27.81
CA ILE A 424 -9.24 -29.05 -27.55
C ILE A 424 -8.95 -27.55 -27.66
N TYR A 425 -9.43 -26.87 -28.70
CA TYR A 425 -9.23 -25.43 -28.81
C TYR A 425 -10.00 -24.65 -27.74
N LEU A 426 -11.16 -25.17 -27.31
CA LEU A 426 -11.92 -24.61 -26.19
C LEU A 426 -11.10 -24.67 -24.88
N SER A 427 -10.40 -25.78 -24.61
CA SER A 427 -9.54 -25.90 -23.42
C SER A 427 -8.29 -25.01 -23.50
N PHE A 428 -7.76 -24.76 -24.70
CA PHE A 428 -6.71 -23.77 -24.95
C PHE A 428 -7.18 -22.31 -24.88
N ARG A 429 -8.47 -22.06 -24.61
CA ARG A 429 -9.09 -20.72 -24.62
C ARG A 429 -9.04 -20.04 -25.99
N ASP A 430 -8.86 -20.80 -27.07
CA ASP A 430 -9.02 -20.30 -28.44
C ASP A 430 -10.46 -20.53 -28.89
N TYR A 431 -11.33 -19.65 -28.43
CA TYR A 431 -12.76 -19.73 -28.72
C TYR A 431 -13.05 -19.60 -30.22
N THR A 432 -12.28 -18.77 -30.94
CA THR A 432 -12.48 -18.56 -32.38
C THR A 432 -12.29 -19.86 -33.16
N ARG A 433 -11.19 -20.59 -32.94
CA ARG A 433 -10.96 -21.89 -33.58
C ARG A 433 -11.91 -22.95 -33.05
N ALA A 434 -12.21 -22.96 -31.75
CA ALA A 434 -13.16 -23.90 -31.17
C ALA A 434 -14.52 -23.83 -31.89
N PHE A 435 -15.10 -22.64 -32.02
CA PHE A 435 -16.38 -22.43 -32.69
C PHE A 435 -16.30 -22.57 -34.22
N TYR A 436 -15.15 -22.30 -34.84
CA TYR A 436 -14.93 -22.63 -36.25
C TYR A 436 -15.10 -24.13 -36.52
N TYR A 437 -14.56 -25.01 -35.67
CA TYR A 437 -14.75 -26.45 -35.82
C TYR A 437 -16.16 -26.91 -35.44
N PHE A 438 -16.74 -26.37 -34.35
CA PHE A 438 -18.10 -26.74 -33.95
C PHE A 438 -19.15 -26.42 -35.03
N ASN A 439 -19.02 -25.28 -35.71
CA ASN A 439 -19.98 -24.86 -36.74
C ASN A 439 -19.96 -25.73 -38.01
N GLN A 440 -18.94 -26.57 -38.19
CA GLN A 440 -18.84 -27.49 -39.34
C GLN A 440 -19.45 -28.87 -39.05
N ILE A 441 -19.86 -29.14 -37.82
CA ILE A 441 -20.43 -30.43 -37.41
C ILE A 441 -21.90 -30.49 -37.82
N THR A 442 -22.26 -31.55 -38.55
CA THR A 442 -23.64 -31.79 -39.00
C THR A 442 -24.31 -32.96 -38.27
N SER A 443 -23.54 -33.80 -37.58
CA SER A 443 -24.04 -34.95 -36.84
C SER A 443 -24.85 -34.54 -35.60
N PRO A 444 -26.15 -34.92 -35.51
CA PRO A 444 -27.01 -34.56 -34.36
C PRO A 444 -26.45 -35.03 -33.02
N LYS A 445 -25.84 -36.22 -32.98
CA LYS A 445 -25.22 -36.78 -31.76
C LYS A 445 -24.08 -35.89 -31.24
N ASN A 446 -23.22 -35.40 -32.13
CA ASN A 446 -22.09 -34.54 -31.74
C ASN A 446 -22.55 -33.13 -31.38
N ILE A 447 -23.57 -32.60 -32.07
CA ILE A 447 -24.20 -31.32 -31.70
C ILE A 447 -24.76 -31.39 -30.27
N GLU A 448 -25.45 -32.48 -29.94
CA GLU A 448 -26.00 -32.67 -28.60
C GLU A 448 -24.92 -32.82 -27.53
N ALA A 449 -23.82 -33.51 -27.84
CA ALA A 449 -22.65 -33.59 -26.96
C ALA A 449 -22.03 -32.21 -26.67
N ILE A 450 -21.94 -31.33 -27.67
CA ILE A 450 -21.43 -29.96 -27.49
C ILE A 450 -22.36 -29.14 -26.60
N LYS A 451 -23.67 -29.22 -26.83
CA LYS A 451 -24.66 -28.53 -25.99
C LYS A 451 -24.58 -28.94 -24.53
N TYR A 452 -24.34 -30.23 -24.26
CA TYR A 452 -24.18 -30.76 -22.90
C TYR A 452 -23.00 -30.10 -22.14
N ILE A 453 -22.01 -29.57 -22.85
CA ILE A 453 -20.88 -28.85 -22.27
C ILE A 453 -21.16 -27.34 -22.20
N LEU A 454 -21.65 -26.74 -23.30
CA LEU A 454 -21.76 -25.29 -23.41
C LEU A 454 -22.95 -24.70 -22.62
N ILE A 455 -24.07 -25.41 -22.51
CA ILE A 455 -25.25 -24.90 -21.80
C ILE A 455 -24.99 -24.76 -20.30
N PRO A 456 -24.46 -25.78 -19.58
CA PRO A 456 -24.11 -25.63 -18.17
C PRO A 456 -23.04 -24.56 -17.95
N LEU A 457 -22.02 -24.51 -18.81
CA LEU A 457 -20.96 -23.50 -18.75
C LEU A 457 -21.53 -22.08 -18.85
N ARG A 458 -22.46 -21.84 -19.79
CA ARG A 458 -23.16 -20.55 -19.91
C ARG A 458 -23.90 -20.20 -18.63
N SER A 459 -24.68 -21.13 -18.07
CA SER A 459 -25.42 -20.89 -16.83
C SER A 459 -24.47 -20.49 -15.69
N GLN A 460 -23.35 -21.19 -15.54
CA GLN A 460 -22.35 -20.89 -14.51
C GLN A 460 -21.70 -19.52 -14.71
N ILE A 461 -21.42 -19.13 -15.96
CA ILE A 461 -20.90 -17.80 -16.30
C ILE A 461 -21.94 -16.72 -15.93
N ASP A 462 -23.19 -16.91 -16.35
CA ASP A 462 -24.28 -15.96 -16.09
C ASP A 462 -24.51 -15.79 -14.57
N ASP A 463 -24.46 -16.87 -13.81
CA ASP A 463 -24.59 -16.83 -12.34
C ASP A 463 -23.38 -16.20 -11.65
N PHE A 464 -22.16 -16.44 -12.14
CA PHE A 464 -20.96 -15.78 -11.62
C PHE A 464 -21.04 -14.26 -11.83
N LEU A 465 -21.44 -13.81 -13.01
CA LEU A 465 -21.52 -12.39 -13.37
C LEU A 465 -22.64 -11.64 -12.63
N LYS A 466 -23.71 -12.31 -12.22
CA LYS A 466 -24.76 -11.68 -11.40
C LYS A 466 -24.34 -11.41 -9.95
N ASN A 467 -23.36 -12.17 -9.44
CA ASN A 467 -22.95 -12.15 -8.03
C ASN A 467 -21.65 -11.36 -7.78
N LYS A 468 -21.14 -10.67 -8.80
CA LYS A 468 -19.97 -9.79 -8.75
C LYS A 468 -20.37 -8.41 -9.23
#